data_AF-A0A4R9JXF2-F1
#
_entry.id   AF-A0A4R9JXF2-F1
#
_cell.length_a   1.000
_cell.length_b   1.000
_cell.length_c   1.000
_cell.angle_alpha   90.00
_cell.angle_beta   90.00
_cell.angle_gamma   90.00
#
_symmetry.space_group_name_H-M   'P 1'
#
loop_
_entity.id
_entity.type
_entity.pdbx_description
1 polymer ?
#
loop_
_entity_poly.entity_id
_entity_poly.type
_entity_poly.pdbx_seq_one_letter_code
_entity_poly.pdbx_strand_id
1 'polypeptide(L)'
;MNKTLASKFQLKLLSVVLALFPISALLPCDRYDAIPFKKGDHSSKDTSFLEFKTKLEKAIQTKDVQFIASISDPEISFAFEEGSMGKKKFLKSWNLDKNPKVSLFWEEFAKMIPLGYAVDNDGLWTVPYFFSNHPDTIDPYSDSLVIGERVNIRELPDKNAKVLTQISWEFVKNIYDQTSGQEKKKAGEPCIWKKVCLPSGQIGYVCDQYLRSPFSYRAGFLKKQNKWQMVFFTTGSD
;
A
#
# COMPACT_ATOMS: atom_id res chain seq x y z
N MET A 1 76.99 39.29 45.85
CA MET A 1 76.20 40.00 44.82
C MET A 1 75.56 38.97 43.91
N ASN A 2 74.21 38.93 43.90
CA ASN A 2 73.27 38.63 42.81
C ASN A 2 73.69 37.65 41.69
N LYS A 3 72.89 36.67 41.22
CA LYS A 3 71.47 36.35 41.41
C LYS A 3 71.26 34.93 40.88
N THR A 4 70.47 34.16 41.62
CA THR A 4 69.84 32.88 41.26
C THR A 4 68.93 33.05 40.03
N LEU A 5 68.92 32.09 39.09
CA LEU A 5 67.72 31.82 38.30
C LEU A 5 67.68 30.34 37.87
N ALA A 6 66.95 29.54 38.65
CA ALA A 6 66.54 28.19 38.28
C ALA A 6 65.36 28.30 37.29
N SER A 7 65.55 27.82 36.06
CA SER A 7 64.46 27.68 35.08
C SER A 7 63.70 26.39 35.36
N LYS A 8 62.47 26.52 35.87
CA LYS A 8 61.54 25.41 36.06
C LYS A 8 60.92 25.04 34.71
N PHE A 9 61.26 23.87 34.18
CA PHE A 9 60.57 23.26 33.04
C PHE A 9 59.23 22.71 33.54
N GLN A 10 58.16 23.49 33.41
CA GLN A 10 56.80 23.05 33.70
C GLN A 10 56.23 22.37 32.45
N LEU A 11 56.27 21.04 32.43
CA LEU A 11 55.58 20.23 31.43
C LEU A 11 54.07 20.33 31.70
N LYS A 12 53.39 21.27 31.03
CA LYS A 12 51.92 21.33 31.06
C LYS A 12 51.38 20.14 30.25
N LEU A 13 50.88 19.12 30.94
CA LEU A 13 50.07 18.07 30.34
C LEU A 13 48.77 18.72 29.83
N LEU A 14 48.70 18.98 28.53
CA LEU A 14 47.47 19.43 27.88
C LEU A 14 46.54 18.22 27.81
N SER A 15 45.62 18.12 28.78
CA SER A 15 44.57 17.11 28.75
C SER A 15 43.59 17.46 27.63
N VAL A 16 43.77 16.85 26.47
CA VAL A 16 42.78 16.91 25.37
C VAL A 16 41.60 16.06 25.81
N VAL A 17 40.57 16.70 26.37
CA VAL A 17 39.26 16.08 26.57
C VAL A 17 38.63 15.96 25.19
N LEU A 18 38.75 14.77 24.59
CA LEU A 18 38.03 14.43 23.37
C LEU A 18 36.55 14.35 23.74
N ALA A 19 35.81 15.43 23.54
CA ALA A 19 34.36 15.44 23.71
C ALA A 19 33.78 14.49 22.65
N LEU A 20 33.41 13.28 23.06
CA LEU A 20 32.55 12.37 22.31
C LEU A 20 31.17 13.04 22.21
N PHE A 21 31.02 13.97 21.26
CA PHE A 21 29.70 14.34 20.80
C PHE A 21 29.10 13.07 20.21
N PRO A 22 27.99 12.53 20.73
CA PRO A 22 27.30 11.47 20.04
C PRO A 22 26.97 12.02 18.66
N ILE A 23 27.56 11.42 17.63
CA ILE A 23 27.08 11.58 16.27
C ILE A 23 25.67 10.98 16.34
N SER A 24 24.67 11.81 16.62
CA SER A 24 23.28 11.47 16.39
C SER A 24 23.20 11.26 14.89
N ALA A 25 23.42 10.02 14.46
CA ALA A 25 23.15 9.62 13.09
C ALA A 25 21.70 10.00 12.87
N LEU A 26 21.48 11.06 12.09
CA LEU A 26 20.15 11.45 11.65
C LEU A 26 19.56 10.20 11.03
N LEU A 27 18.59 9.61 11.72
CA LEU A 27 17.91 8.47 11.17
C LEU A 27 17.30 8.94 9.86
N PRO A 28 17.39 8.13 8.81
CA PRO A 28 16.98 8.57 7.49
C PRO A 28 15.46 8.80 7.39
N CYS A 29 14.70 8.40 8.40
CA CYS A 29 13.32 8.82 8.63
C CYS A 29 13.00 8.88 10.13
N ASP A 30 11.99 9.67 10.50
CA ASP A 30 11.52 9.79 11.87
C ASP A 30 10.87 8.49 12.34
N ARG A 31 11.14 8.11 13.60
CA ARG A 31 10.49 6.97 14.25
C ARG A 31 9.00 7.24 14.44
N TYR A 32 8.21 6.19 14.40
CA TYR A 32 6.78 6.24 14.65
C TYR A 32 6.33 4.93 15.30
N ASP A 33 5.17 4.94 15.95
CA ASP A 33 4.58 3.73 16.52
C ASP A 33 4.16 2.77 15.41
N ALA A 34 4.40 1.47 15.59
CA ALA A 34 3.96 0.47 14.63
C ALA A 34 2.43 0.50 14.48
N ILE A 35 1.95 0.42 13.24
CA ILE A 35 0.52 0.51 12.92
C ILE A 35 0.05 -0.83 12.33
N PRO A 36 -0.17 -1.85 13.18
CA PRO A 36 -0.64 -3.15 12.71
C PRO A 36 -2.06 -3.02 12.17
N PHE A 37 -2.34 -3.78 11.11
CA PHE A 37 -3.65 -3.84 10.49
C PHE A 37 -4.29 -5.21 10.70
N LYS A 38 -5.47 -5.22 11.32
CA LYS A 38 -6.24 -6.44 11.46
C LYS A 38 -7.02 -6.71 10.16
N LYS A 39 -6.56 -7.71 9.40
CA LYS A 39 -7.30 -8.21 8.23
C LYS A 39 -8.73 -8.63 8.62
N GLY A 40 -9.67 -8.42 7.71
CA GLY A 40 -11.08 -8.72 7.94
C GLY A 40 -11.81 -9.08 6.65
N ASP A 41 -12.91 -9.80 6.79
CA ASP A 41 -13.87 -10.05 5.72
C ASP A 41 -15.25 -10.19 6.35
N HIS A 42 -16.16 -9.29 5.99
CA HIS A 42 -17.52 -9.25 6.47
C HIS A 42 -18.47 -10.14 5.67
N SER A 43 -18.03 -10.78 4.58
CA SER A 43 -18.92 -11.45 3.61
C SER A 43 -19.90 -12.44 4.25
N SER A 44 -19.52 -13.10 5.34
CA SER A 44 -20.40 -14.03 6.07
C SER A 44 -21.54 -13.38 6.86
N LYS A 45 -21.56 -12.05 7.00
CA LYS A 45 -22.64 -11.30 7.67
C LYS A 45 -23.94 -11.26 6.86
N ASP A 46 -23.87 -11.46 5.55
CA ASP A 46 -25.04 -11.51 4.65
C ASP A 46 -24.90 -12.70 3.70
N THR A 47 -25.76 -13.70 3.86
CA THR A 47 -25.76 -14.91 3.02
C THR A 47 -25.96 -14.60 1.54
N SER A 48 -26.81 -13.62 1.20
CA SER A 48 -27.04 -13.23 -0.19
C SER A 48 -25.83 -12.52 -0.79
N PHE A 49 -25.08 -11.77 0.02
CA PHE A 49 -23.80 -11.19 -0.41
C PHE A 49 -22.74 -12.26 -0.61
N LEU A 50 -22.65 -13.24 0.30
CA LEU A 50 -21.70 -14.36 0.19
C LEU A 50 -21.91 -15.16 -1.10
N GLU A 51 -23.17 -15.44 -1.46
CA GLU A 51 -23.53 -16.08 -2.74
C GLU A 51 -23.15 -15.22 -3.94
N PHE A 52 -23.40 -13.91 -3.87
CA PHE A 52 -23.00 -12.96 -4.90
C PHE A 52 -21.48 -12.91 -5.07
N LYS A 53 -20.72 -12.79 -3.98
CA LYS A 53 -19.26 -12.81 -3.95
C LYS A 53 -18.73 -14.07 -4.63
N THR A 54 -19.28 -15.25 -4.29
CA THR A 54 -18.87 -16.51 -4.92
C THR A 54 -19.04 -16.49 -6.44
N LYS A 55 -20.15 -15.92 -6.95
CA LYS A 55 -20.38 -15.75 -8.39
C LYS A 55 -19.43 -14.73 -9.00
N LEU A 56 -19.17 -13.63 -8.31
CA LEU A 56 -18.23 -12.59 -8.73
C LEU A 56 -16.81 -13.14 -8.84
N GLU A 57 -16.31 -13.85 -7.83
CA GLU A 57 -14.99 -14.46 -7.84
C GLU A 57 -14.83 -15.43 -9.00
N LYS A 58 -15.84 -16.27 -9.24
CA LYS A 58 -15.88 -17.15 -10.41
C LYS A 58 -15.83 -16.35 -11.72
N ALA A 59 -16.63 -15.29 -11.83
CA ALA A 59 -16.65 -14.43 -13.01
C ALA A 59 -15.30 -13.74 -13.27
N ILE A 60 -14.59 -13.30 -12.22
CA ILE A 60 -13.23 -12.76 -12.36
C ILE A 60 -12.26 -13.84 -12.86
N GLN A 61 -12.31 -15.05 -12.29
CA GLN A 61 -11.46 -16.17 -12.70
C GLN A 61 -11.70 -16.59 -14.15
N THR A 62 -12.97 -16.66 -14.58
CA THR A 62 -13.34 -17.08 -15.94
C THR A 62 -13.45 -15.92 -16.92
N LYS A 63 -13.15 -14.69 -16.48
CA LYS A 63 -13.27 -13.45 -17.28
C LYS A 63 -14.66 -13.28 -17.92
N ASP A 64 -15.70 -13.54 -17.13
CA ASP A 64 -17.11 -13.49 -17.56
C ASP A 64 -17.60 -12.03 -17.66
N VAL A 65 -17.45 -11.46 -18.85
CA VAL A 65 -17.90 -10.09 -19.14
C VAL A 65 -19.41 -9.92 -19.03
N GLN A 66 -20.19 -10.97 -19.30
CA GLN A 66 -21.66 -10.88 -19.23
C GLN A 66 -22.11 -10.75 -17.79
N PHE A 67 -21.47 -11.49 -16.87
CA PHE A 67 -21.70 -11.32 -15.44
C PHE A 67 -21.32 -9.91 -14.98
N ILE A 68 -20.12 -9.43 -15.31
CA ILE A 68 -19.69 -8.07 -14.93
C ILE A 68 -20.65 -7.02 -15.45
N ALA A 69 -21.03 -7.09 -16.73
CA ALA A 69 -22.02 -6.20 -17.30
C ALA A 69 -23.37 -6.30 -16.56
N SER A 70 -23.82 -7.51 -16.19
CA SER A 70 -25.11 -7.69 -15.51
C SER A 70 -25.16 -7.05 -14.12
N ILE A 71 -24.02 -6.96 -13.43
CA ILE A 71 -23.92 -6.40 -12.07
C ILE A 71 -23.50 -4.92 -12.09
N SER A 72 -22.94 -4.39 -13.17
CA SER A 72 -22.62 -2.96 -13.26
C SER A 72 -23.88 -2.11 -13.15
N ASP A 73 -23.89 -1.21 -12.18
CA ASP A 73 -24.92 -0.19 -12.05
C ASP A 73 -24.99 0.68 -13.32
N PRO A 74 -26.19 1.08 -13.79
CA PRO A 74 -26.32 1.99 -14.92
C PRO A 74 -25.49 3.28 -14.79
N GLU A 75 -25.38 3.80 -13.56
CA GLU A 75 -24.68 5.04 -13.18
C GLU A 75 -23.35 4.76 -12.45
N ILE A 76 -22.75 3.57 -12.65
CA ILE A 76 -21.46 3.21 -12.04
C ILE A 76 -20.39 4.30 -12.24
N SER A 77 -19.72 4.70 -11.16
CA SER A 77 -18.54 5.57 -11.22
C SER A 77 -17.25 4.76 -11.36
N PHE A 78 -16.31 5.21 -12.20
CA PHE A 78 -15.05 4.50 -12.41
C PHE A 78 -13.80 5.37 -12.44
N ALA A 79 -13.96 6.68 -12.24
CA ALA A 79 -12.89 7.63 -11.93
C ALA A 79 -13.52 8.91 -11.35
N PHE A 80 -12.70 9.76 -10.74
CA PHE A 80 -13.12 11.04 -10.14
C PHE A 80 -13.27 12.17 -11.16
N GLU A 81 -12.72 12.00 -12.36
CA GLU A 81 -12.80 12.98 -13.44
C GLU A 81 -14.22 13.11 -14.01
N GLU A 82 -14.54 14.30 -14.54
CA GLU A 82 -15.84 14.58 -15.14
C GLU A 82 -16.14 13.61 -16.29
N GLY A 83 -17.35 13.06 -16.29
CA GLY A 83 -17.80 12.16 -17.34
C GLY A 83 -17.42 10.69 -17.14
N SER A 84 -16.75 10.34 -16.04
CA SER A 84 -16.38 8.95 -15.66
C SER A 84 -17.46 8.21 -14.87
N MET A 85 -18.70 8.39 -15.32
CA MET A 85 -19.88 7.64 -14.87
C MET A 85 -20.59 6.98 -16.04
N GLY A 86 -21.22 5.85 -15.76
CA GLY A 86 -22.14 5.17 -16.66
C GLY A 86 -21.61 3.84 -17.18
N LYS A 87 -22.45 2.80 -17.13
CA LYS A 87 -22.11 1.42 -17.48
C LYS A 87 -21.42 1.25 -18.83
N LYS A 88 -21.92 1.91 -19.89
CA LYS A 88 -21.34 1.80 -21.23
C LYS A 88 -19.91 2.36 -21.27
N LYS A 89 -19.67 3.47 -20.58
CA LYS A 89 -18.35 4.10 -20.52
C LYS A 89 -17.40 3.26 -19.67
N PHE A 90 -17.88 2.73 -18.55
CA PHE A 90 -17.14 1.81 -17.70
C PHE A 90 -16.64 0.56 -18.47
N LEU A 91 -17.53 -0.13 -19.18
CA LEU A 91 -17.14 -1.30 -19.96
C LEU A 91 -16.13 -0.95 -21.06
N LYS A 92 -16.26 0.24 -21.65
CA LYS A 92 -15.34 0.74 -22.69
C LYS A 92 -13.98 1.16 -22.12
N SER A 93 -13.92 1.86 -20.99
CA SER A 93 -12.67 2.33 -20.38
C SER A 93 -11.79 1.14 -19.97
N TRP A 94 -12.42 0.06 -19.52
CA TRP A 94 -11.76 -1.19 -19.22
C TRP A 94 -11.61 -2.14 -20.41
N ASN A 95 -11.96 -1.73 -21.63
CA ASN A 95 -11.84 -2.56 -22.84
C ASN A 95 -12.58 -3.91 -22.74
N LEU A 96 -13.62 -3.97 -21.90
CA LEU A 96 -14.48 -5.14 -21.70
C LEU A 96 -15.47 -5.30 -22.85
N ASP A 97 -15.80 -4.22 -23.56
CA ASP A 97 -16.69 -4.22 -24.73
C ASP A 97 -16.03 -4.74 -26.01
N LYS A 98 -14.71 -4.64 -26.13
CA LYS A 98 -13.96 -5.04 -27.34
C LYS A 98 -13.08 -6.27 -27.12
N ASN A 99 -12.16 -6.21 -26.17
CA ASN A 99 -11.17 -7.27 -25.94
C ASN A 99 -11.17 -7.74 -24.48
N PRO A 100 -12.31 -8.24 -23.96
CA PRO A 100 -12.46 -8.53 -22.54
C PRO A 100 -11.40 -9.49 -22.03
N LYS A 101 -10.99 -10.51 -22.79
CA LYS A 101 -10.04 -11.54 -22.33
C LYS A 101 -8.68 -11.00 -21.87
N VAL A 102 -8.22 -9.86 -22.40
CA VAL A 102 -6.91 -9.24 -22.09
C VAL A 102 -7.04 -7.95 -21.28
N SER A 103 -8.25 -7.61 -20.83
CA SER A 103 -8.47 -6.43 -20.01
C SER A 103 -7.70 -6.51 -18.68
N LEU A 104 -7.06 -5.39 -18.30
CA LEU A 104 -6.42 -5.23 -16.99
C LEU A 104 -7.43 -5.26 -15.84
N PHE A 105 -8.72 -5.06 -16.11
CA PHE A 105 -9.80 -5.15 -15.13
C PHE A 105 -9.69 -6.44 -14.30
N TRP A 106 -9.47 -7.58 -14.97
CA TRP A 106 -9.42 -8.88 -14.30
C TRP A 106 -8.25 -8.99 -13.34
N GLU A 107 -7.08 -8.47 -13.74
CA GLU A 107 -5.89 -8.50 -12.91
C GLU A 107 -6.06 -7.60 -11.68
N GLU A 108 -6.54 -6.37 -11.89
CA GLU A 108 -6.78 -5.43 -10.79
C GLU A 108 -7.84 -5.95 -9.82
N PHE A 109 -8.93 -6.52 -10.34
CA PHE A 109 -9.96 -7.10 -9.48
C PHE A 109 -9.45 -8.33 -8.70
N ALA A 110 -8.70 -9.21 -9.35
CA ALA A 110 -8.11 -10.38 -8.70
C ALA A 110 -7.12 -10.03 -7.59
N LYS A 111 -6.43 -8.88 -7.69
CA LYS A 111 -5.54 -8.37 -6.63
C LYS A 111 -6.29 -7.93 -5.37
N MET A 112 -7.55 -7.50 -5.50
CA MET A 112 -8.34 -6.96 -4.38
C MET A 112 -9.14 -8.03 -3.64
N ILE A 113 -9.72 -9.01 -4.35
CA ILE A 113 -10.59 -10.05 -3.77
C ILE A 113 -10.00 -10.71 -2.50
N PRO A 114 -8.72 -11.14 -2.50
CA PRO A 114 -8.14 -11.81 -1.34
C PRO A 114 -7.99 -10.92 -0.10
N LEU A 115 -8.14 -9.59 -0.26
CA LEU A 115 -7.98 -8.60 0.81
C LEU A 115 -9.29 -8.35 1.58
N GLY A 116 -10.32 -9.14 1.31
CA GLY A 116 -11.57 -9.17 2.08
C GLY A 116 -12.54 -8.03 1.74
N TYR A 117 -13.78 -8.18 2.20
CA TYR A 117 -14.85 -7.20 1.98
C TYR A 117 -15.26 -6.53 3.29
N ALA A 118 -15.46 -5.23 3.27
CA ALA A 118 -16.07 -4.46 4.36
C ALA A 118 -17.54 -4.15 4.02
N VAL A 119 -18.32 -3.79 5.04
CA VAL A 119 -19.68 -3.27 4.89
C VAL A 119 -19.87 -2.17 5.92
N ASP A 120 -20.43 -1.04 5.50
CA ASP A 120 -20.78 0.08 6.37
C ASP A 120 -22.25 0.01 6.85
N ASN A 121 -22.68 1.03 7.57
CA ASN A 121 -24.03 1.10 8.14
C ASN A 121 -25.11 1.36 7.06
N ASP A 122 -24.73 1.90 5.91
CA ASP A 122 -25.63 2.16 4.77
C ASP A 122 -25.75 0.92 3.87
N GLY A 123 -25.04 -0.16 4.19
CA GLY A 123 -25.06 -1.42 3.45
C GLY A 123 -24.20 -1.38 2.19
N LEU A 124 -23.31 -0.41 2.05
CA LEU A 124 -22.31 -0.39 0.99
C LEU A 124 -21.19 -1.38 1.34
N TRP A 125 -21.04 -2.37 0.47
CA TRP A 125 -19.97 -3.36 0.56
C TRP A 125 -18.77 -2.91 -0.26
N THR A 126 -17.59 -2.86 0.34
CA THR A 126 -16.36 -2.42 -0.33
C THR A 126 -15.30 -3.51 -0.33
N VAL A 127 -14.51 -3.54 -1.40
CA VAL A 127 -13.30 -4.36 -1.51
C VAL A 127 -12.19 -3.45 -2.05
N PRO A 128 -10.99 -3.47 -1.46
CA PRO A 128 -10.53 -4.32 -0.34
C PRO A 128 -10.99 -3.82 1.05
N TYR A 129 -11.04 -4.70 2.06
CA TYR A 129 -11.50 -4.42 3.43
C TYR A 129 -10.82 -3.19 4.05
N PHE A 130 -9.51 -3.07 3.84
CA PHE A 130 -8.72 -1.97 4.41
C PHE A 130 -9.12 -0.60 3.85
N PHE A 131 -9.79 -0.52 2.70
CA PHE A 131 -10.22 0.76 2.14
C PHE A 131 -11.17 1.48 3.11
N SER A 132 -12.10 0.76 3.73
CA SER A 132 -13.09 1.34 4.65
C SER A 132 -12.73 1.16 6.14
N ASN A 133 -11.64 0.46 6.46
CA ASN A 133 -11.32 0.05 7.83
C ASN A 133 -9.86 0.34 8.24
N HIS A 134 -9.12 1.14 7.49
CA HIS A 134 -7.79 1.58 7.92
C HIS A 134 -7.90 2.53 9.14
N PRO A 135 -6.89 2.57 10.02
CA PRO A 135 -6.90 3.48 11.18
C PRO A 135 -6.79 4.95 10.75
N ASP A 136 -7.47 5.85 11.47
CA ASP A 136 -7.39 7.31 11.24
C ASP A 136 -5.99 7.91 11.46
N THR A 137 -5.09 7.16 12.08
CA THR A 137 -3.71 7.58 12.37
C THR A 137 -2.79 7.50 11.15
N ILE A 138 -3.22 6.87 10.06
CA ILE A 138 -2.42 6.76 8.84
C ILE A 138 -2.60 8.00 7.97
N ASP A 139 -1.54 8.43 7.30
CA ASP A 139 -1.63 9.44 6.24
C ASP A 139 -1.87 8.72 4.89
N PRO A 140 -3.04 8.84 4.26
CA PRO A 140 -3.34 8.09 3.04
C PRO A 140 -2.47 8.46 1.84
N TYR A 141 -1.80 9.62 1.87
CA TYR A 141 -0.89 10.07 0.81
C TYR A 141 0.52 9.51 0.94
N SER A 142 0.98 9.27 2.17
CA SER A 142 2.35 8.83 2.43
C SER A 142 2.44 7.40 2.96
N ASP A 143 1.37 6.82 3.49
CA ASP A 143 1.38 5.49 4.08
C ASP A 143 0.85 4.42 3.13
N SER A 144 1.34 3.19 3.30
CA SER A 144 0.84 2.03 2.57
C SER A 144 0.86 0.80 3.44
N LEU A 145 -0.14 -0.05 3.23
CA LEU A 145 -0.27 -1.33 3.91
C LEU A 145 0.65 -2.35 3.24
N VAL A 146 1.52 -2.97 4.02
CA VAL A 146 2.19 -4.22 3.64
C VAL A 146 1.17 -5.35 3.76
N ILE A 147 0.76 -5.92 2.63
CA ILE A 147 -0.19 -7.03 2.57
C ILE A 147 0.53 -8.39 2.55
N GLY A 148 0.01 -9.34 3.31
CA GLY A 148 0.55 -10.70 3.42
C GLY A 148 1.24 -10.97 4.75
N GLU A 149 1.73 -12.20 4.89
CA GLU A 149 2.38 -12.69 6.10
C GLU A 149 3.89 -12.77 5.93
N ARG A 150 4.64 -12.33 6.95
CA ARG A 150 6.11 -12.41 7.01
C ARG A 150 6.80 -11.90 5.74
N VAL A 151 6.29 -10.80 5.18
CA VAL A 151 6.84 -10.15 3.99
C VAL A 151 8.24 -9.64 4.32
N ASN A 152 9.23 -10.07 3.54
CA ASN A 152 10.62 -9.64 3.73
C ASN A 152 10.78 -8.16 3.39
N ILE A 153 11.30 -7.39 4.35
CA ILE A 153 11.84 -6.06 4.13
C ILE A 153 13.35 -6.19 4.03
N ARG A 154 13.94 -5.73 2.93
CA ARG A 154 15.36 -5.93 2.61
C ARG A 154 16.16 -4.65 2.73
N GLU A 155 17.46 -4.79 2.95
CA GLU A 155 18.39 -3.67 3.11
C GLU A 155 18.65 -2.92 1.81
N LEU A 156 18.57 -3.61 0.67
CA LEU A 156 18.76 -3.07 -0.68
C LEU A 156 17.62 -3.55 -1.59
N PRO A 157 17.35 -2.86 -2.71
CA PRO A 157 16.36 -3.25 -3.72
C PRO A 157 16.87 -4.43 -4.57
N ASP A 158 17.13 -5.56 -3.92
CA ASP A 158 17.70 -6.78 -4.49
C ASP A 158 17.12 -8.00 -3.75
N LYS A 159 16.65 -9.00 -4.50
CA LYS A 159 16.05 -10.22 -3.96
C LYS A 159 16.97 -11.06 -3.04
N ASN A 160 18.28 -10.89 -3.15
CA ASN A 160 19.30 -11.58 -2.36
C ASN A 160 19.85 -10.71 -1.23
N ALA A 161 19.48 -9.43 -1.15
CA ALA A 161 19.92 -8.56 -0.08
C ALA A 161 19.46 -9.07 1.28
N LYS A 162 20.23 -8.74 2.32
CA LYS A 162 19.94 -9.06 3.71
C LYS A 162 18.49 -8.68 4.05
N VAL A 163 17.76 -9.60 4.67
CA VAL A 163 16.46 -9.32 5.25
C VAL A 163 16.69 -8.55 6.55
N LEU A 164 16.15 -7.34 6.64
CA LEU A 164 16.20 -6.49 7.83
C LEU A 164 15.17 -6.94 8.86
N THR A 165 13.94 -7.17 8.40
CA THR A 165 12.82 -7.62 9.20
C THR A 165 11.77 -8.29 8.31
N GLN A 166 10.75 -8.88 8.94
CA GLN A 166 9.57 -9.40 8.28
C GLN A 166 8.33 -8.73 8.85
N ILE A 167 7.45 -8.27 7.97
CA ILE A 167 6.20 -7.58 8.33
C ILE A 167 5.00 -8.43 7.95
N SER A 168 3.98 -8.44 8.81
CA SER A 168 2.68 -9.07 8.57
C SER A 168 1.60 -8.02 8.75
N TRP A 169 0.90 -7.64 7.67
CA TRP A 169 -0.24 -6.72 7.72
C TRP A 169 0.00 -5.47 8.58
N GLU A 170 0.92 -4.60 8.16
CA GLU A 170 1.28 -3.38 8.90
C GLU A 170 1.46 -2.22 7.93
N PHE A 171 1.10 -1.01 8.35
CA PHE A 171 1.37 0.20 7.57
C PHE A 171 2.84 0.62 7.70
N VAL A 172 3.41 1.03 6.58
CA VAL A 172 4.73 1.63 6.48
C VAL A 172 4.63 2.95 5.73
N LYS A 173 5.56 3.87 6.00
CA LYS A 173 5.63 5.14 5.27
C LYS A 173 6.42 4.95 3.97
N ASN A 174 5.86 5.38 2.85
CA ASN A 174 6.54 5.38 1.58
C ASN A 174 7.64 6.45 1.54
N ILE A 175 8.76 6.14 0.90
CA ILE A 175 9.79 7.13 0.59
C ILE A 175 9.85 7.28 -0.93
N TYR A 176 9.36 8.42 -1.42
CA TYR A 176 9.36 8.75 -2.84
C TYR A 176 10.68 9.43 -3.20
N ASP A 177 11.42 8.87 -4.16
CA ASP A 177 12.59 9.53 -4.74
C ASP A 177 12.14 10.35 -5.96
N GLN A 178 12.02 11.67 -5.76
CA GLN A 178 11.61 12.60 -6.81
C GLN A 178 12.63 12.77 -7.94
N THR A 179 13.85 12.27 -7.77
CA THR A 179 14.91 12.34 -8.79
C THR A 179 14.95 11.10 -9.67
N SER A 180 14.34 9.99 -9.21
CA SER A 180 14.17 8.80 -10.01
C SER A 180 12.93 8.94 -10.90
N GLY A 181 13.08 8.82 -12.22
CA GLY A 181 11.94 8.63 -13.11
C GLY A 181 11.13 7.39 -12.71
N GLN A 182 10.00 7.12 -13.39
CA GLN A 182 9.13 5.97 -13.07
C GLN A 182 9.95 4.71 -12.74
N GLU A 183 9.85 4.22 -11.51
CA GLU A 183 10.60 3.06 -11.04
C GLU A 183 10.25 1.84 -11.90
N LYS A 184 11.24 1.32 -12.62
CA LYS A 184 11.08 0.13 -13.48
C LYS A 184 11.66 -1.10 -12.79
N LYS A 185 11.03 -2.24 -13.05
CA LYS A 185 11.57 -3.55 -12.66
C LYS A 185 12.92 -3.73 -13.33
N LYS A 186 13.99 -3.83 -12.53
CA LYS A 186 15.36 -4.06 -13.02
C LYS A 186 15.50 -5.48 -13.57
N ALA A 187 16.40 -5.68 -14.53
CA ALA A 187 16.68 -7.01 -15.07
C ALA A 187 17.17 -7.95 -13.96
N GLY A 188 16.62 -9.18 -13.91
CA GLY A 188 16.98 -10.18 -12.90
C GLY A 188 16.24 -10.04 -11.56
N GLU A 189 15.56 -8.92 -11.31
CA GLU A 189 14.72 -8.71 -10.14
C GLU A 189 13.31 -9.30 -10.33
N PRO A 190 12.63 -9.70 -9.25
CA PRO A 190 11.30 -10.27 -9.35
C PRO A 190 10.23 -9.19 -9.54
N CYS A 191 10.50 -7.95 -9.15
CA CYS A 191 9.51 -6.88 -9.11
C CYS A 191 10.13 -5.49 -9.07
N ILE A 192 9.27 -4.47 -8.94
CA ILE A 192 9.69 -3.12 -8.62
C ILE A 192 9.89 -3.05 -7.11
N TRP A 193 11.08 -2.69 -6.67
CA TRP A 193 11.38 -2.49 -5.26
C TRP A 193 10.95 -1.09 -4.85
N LYS A 194 10.15 -1.01 -3.79
CA LYS A 194 9.69 0.23 -3.16
C LYS A 194 10.49 0.48 -1.89
N LYS A 195 10.93 1.72 -1.74
CA LYS A 195 11.64 2.18 -0.54
C LYS A 195 10.63 2.62 0.52
N VAL A 196 10.79 2.12 1.74
CA VAL A 196 9.87 2.37 2.85
C VAL A 196 10.63 2.73 4.13
N CYS A 197 10.01 3.53 4.98
CA CYS A 197 10.45 3.78 6.34
C CYS A 197 9.72 2.83 7.29
N LEU A 198 10.48 2.10 8.11
CA LEU A 198 9.96 1.23 9.16
C LEU A 198 9.67 2.01 10.46
N PRO A 199 8.81 1.50 11.36
CA PRO A 199 8.53 2.16 12.65
C PRO A 199 9.80 2.50 13.46
N SER A 200 10.83 1.66 13.33
CA SER A 200 12.15 1.86 13.96
C SER A 200 12.95 3.07 13.45
N GLY A 201 12.49 3.74 12.38
CA GLY A 201 13.21 4.78 11.65
C GLY A 201 14.24 4.23 10.66
N GLN A 202 14.29 2.90 10.48
CA GLN A 202 15.17 2.27 9.51
C GLN A 202 14.53 2.28 8.11
N ILE A 203 15.32 2.55 7.08
CA ILE A 203 14.90 2.36 5.69
C ILE A 203 14.99 0.89 5.31
N GLY A 204 13.98 0.41 4.58
CA GLY A 204 14.04 -0.86 3.89
C GLY A 204 13.44 -0.80 2.48
N TYR A 205 13.51 -1.95 1.80
CA TYR A 205 12.98 -2.15 0.46
C TYR A 205 12.03 -3.35 0.47
N VAL A 206 10.87 -3.18 -0.16
CA VAL A 206 9.83 -4.21 -0.28
C VAL A 206 9.33 -4.26 -1.71
N CYS A 207 8.94 -5.44 -2.15
CA CYS A 207 8.40 -5.66 -3.48
C CYS A 207 7.01 -5.00 -3.61
N ASP A 208 6.79 -4.22 -4.67
CA ASP A 208 5.55 -3.46 -4.93
C ASP A 208 4.27 -4.31 -4.83
N GLN A 209 4.33 -5.57 -5.25
CA GLN A 209 3.20 -6.50 -5.17
C GLN A 209 2.67 -6.70 -3.73
N TYR A 210 3.49 -6.43 -2.70
CA TYR A 210 3.11 -6.50 -1.29
C TYR A 210 2.72 -5.15 -0.68
N LEU A 211 2.76 -4.04 -1.42
CA LEU A 211 2.32 -2.74 -0.93
C LEU A 211 0.98 -2.35 -1.52
N ARG A 212 0.08 -1.83 -0.68
CA ARG A 212 -1.20 -1.27 -1.09
C ARG A 212 -1.39 0.12 -0.50
N SER A 213 -1.52 1.11 -1.36
CA SER A 213 -1.93 2.46 -0.98
C SER A 213 -3.43 2.49 -0.69
N PRO A 214 -3.90 3.33 0.25
CA PRO A 214 -5.32 3.68 0.42
C PRO A 214 -6.01 4.17 -0.86
N PHE A 215 -5.24 4.70 -1.82
CA PHE A 215 -5.76 5.14 -3.11
C PHE A 215 -5.73 4.07 -4.20
N SER A 216 -5.30 2.85 -3.90
CA SER A 216 -5.32 1.73 -4.85
C SER A 216 -6.74 1.46 -5.36
N TYR A 217 -6.85 0.62 -6.39
CA TYR A 217 -8.16 0.21 -6.89
C TYR A 217 -9.06 -0.31 -5.76
N ARG A 218 -10.35 0.01 -5.91
CA ARG A 218 -11.42 -0.37 -4.99
C ARG A 218 -12.74 -0.50 -5.74
N ALA A 219 -13.59 -1.41 -5.29
CA ALA A 219 -14.94 -1.57 -5.80
C ALA A 219 -15.97 -1.50 -4.68
N GLY A 220 -17.15 -0.97 -5.01
CA GLY A 220 -18.29 -0.84 -4.11
C GLY A 220 -19.51 -1.54 -4.64
N PHE A 221 -20.30 -2.16 -3.76
CA PHE A 221 -21.47 -2.93 -4.09
C PHE A 221 -22.66 -2.53 -3.20
N LEU A 222 -23.81 -2.33 -3.82
CA LEU A 222 -25.08 -2.07 -3.14
C LEU A 222 -26.13 -3.04 -3.63
N LYS A 223 -27.06 -3.41 -2.73
CA LYS A 223 -28.23 -4.20 -3.10
C LYS A 223 -29.37 -3.27 -3.51
N LYS A 224 -29.63 -3.18 -4.82
CA LYS A 224 -30.72 -2.37 -5.39
C LYS A 224 -31.79 -3.29 -5.96
N GLN A 225 -33.06 -3.09 -5.56
CA GLN A 225 -34.19 -3.92 -6.03
C GLN A 225 -33.93 -5.43 -5.89
N ASN A 226 -33.38 -5.84 -4.74
CA ASN A 226 -32.99 -7.22 -4.43
C ASN A 226 -31.88 -7.82 -5.32
N LYS A 227 -31.12 -6.99 -6.04
CA LYS A 227 -29.96 -7.40 -6.85
C LYS A 227 -28.71 -6.66 -6.39
N TRP A 228 -27.62 -7.40 -6.24
CA TRP A 228 -26.31 -6.81 -5.97
C TRP A 228 -25.77 -6.15 -7.23
N GLN A 229 -25.37 -4.88 -7.11
CA GLN A 229 -24.82 -4.10 -8.20
C GLN A 229 -23.50 -3.46 -7.77
N MET A 230 -22.54 -3.46 -8.68
CA MET A 230 -21.29 -2.74 -8.56
C MET A 230 -21.56 -1.26 -8.88
N VAL A 231 -21.43 -0.41 -7.88
CA VAL A 231 -21.75 1.03 -7.95
C VAL A 231 -20.51 1.90 -8.18
N PHE A 232 -19.33 1.40 -7.84
CA PHE A 232 -18.08 1.99 -8.31
C PHE A 232 -16.97 0.96 -8.52
N PHE A 233 -16.03 1.26 -9.42
CA PHE A 233 -14.72 0.61 -9.50
C PHE A 233 -13.67 1.64 -9.91
N THR A 234 -12.93 2.18 -8.94
CA THR A 234 -12.09 3.38 -9.10
C THR A 234 -10.76 3.27 -8.35
N THR A 235 -9.85 4.20 -8.59
CA THR A 235 -8.56 4.41 -7.90
C THR A 235 -8.31 5.92 -7.79
N GLY A 236 -7.40 6.32 -6.90
CA GLY A 236 -7.09 7.73 -6.63
C GLY A 236 -7.84 8.29 -5.42
N SER A 237 -7.62 9.58 -5.18
CA SER A 237 -8.41 10.42 -4.29
C SER A 237 -9.44 11.20 -5.11
N ASP A 238 -10.55 11.57 -4.47
CA ASP A 238 -11.45 12.62 -4.94
C ASP A 238 -10.73 13.98 -5.07
#